data_AF-A0A2N0RQS0-F1
#
_entry.id   AF-A0A2N0RQS0-F1
#
_cell.length_a   1.000
_cell.length_b   1.000
_cell.length_c   1.000
_cell.angle_alpha   90.00
_cell.angle_beta   90.00
_cell.angle_gamma   90.00
#
_symmetry.space_group_name_H-M   'P 1'
#
loop_
_entity.id
_entity.type
_entity.pdbx_description
1 polymer ?
#
loop_
_entity_poly.entity_id
_entity_poly.type
_entity_poly.pdbx_seq_one_letter_code
_entity_poly.pdbx_strand_id
1 'polypeptide(L)'
;MNLIIGLLGDEIKRNNDDALYYVQKAKIIAEIELFYLLPHQRRWRSWFPEVIYYSVSVEKARKYIREEIKEGKWKKDDWPEMKHKILKLLSMDDTI
;
A
#
# COMPACT_ATOMS: atom_id res chain seq x y z
N MET A 1 26.59 17.84 -0.11
CA MET A 1 25.73 16.63 -0.14
C MET A 1 25.09 16.34 1.22
N ASN A 2 25.81 16.45 2.35
CA ASN A 2 25.25 16.15 3.68
C ASN A 2 24.19 17.14 4.19
N LEU A 3 24.27 18.41 3.77
CA LEU A 3 23.26 19.43 4.14
C LEU A 3 21.88 19.15 3.51
N ILE A 4 21.88 18.68 2.25
CA ILE A 4 20.65 18.34 1.51
C ILE A 4 20.01 17.09 2.13
N ILE A 5 20.81 16.09 2.49
CA ILE A 5 20.33 14.88 3.17
C ILE A 5 19.76 15.21 4.55
N GLY A 6 20.37 16.14 5.30
CA GLY A 6 19.87 16.61 6.59
C GLY A 6 18.53 17.36 6.49
N LEU A 7 18.43 18.31 5.57
CA LEU A 7 17.18 19.05 5.32
C LEU A 7 16.05 18.14 4.83
N LEU A 8 16.37 17.16 3.97
CA LEU A 8 15.41 16.16 3.51
C LEU A 8 14.92 15.28 4.66
N GLY A 9 15.82 14.85 5.55
CA GLY A 9 15.48 14.05 6.73
C GLY A 9 14.56 14.78 7.72
N ASP A 10 14.80 16.08 7.94
CA ASP A 10 13.98 16.90 8.83
C ASP A 10 12.60 17.20 8.24
N GLU A 11 12.51 17.42 6.92
CA GLU A 11 11.23 17.63 6.22
C GLU A 11 10.39 16.34 6.19
N ILE A 12 11.03 15.18 5.97
CA ILE A 12 10.37 13.85 6.06
C ILE A 12 9.84 13.62 7.48
N LYS A 13 10.61 14.00 8.53
CA LYS A 13 10.16 13.90 9.92
C LYS A 13 8.99 14.82 10.25
N ARG A 14 8.97 16.04 9.70
CA ARG A 14 7.85 17.00 9.90
C ARG A 14 6.58 16.58 9.19
N ASN A 15 6.70 15.90 8.06
CA ASN A 15 5.59 15.47 7.22
C ASN A 15 5.29 13.97 7.37
N ASN A 16 5.58 13.41 8.56
CA ASN A 16 5.45 12.01 8.93
C ASN A 16 3.98 11.53 9.03
N ASP A 17 3.20 11.81 7.99
CA ASP A 17 2.04 11.02 7.65
C ASP A 17 2.54 9.73 7.01
N ASP A 18 2.49 8.64 7.76
CA ASP A 18 2.87 7.30 7.29
C ASP A 18 2.24 7.01 5.91
N ALA A 19 1.00 7.47 5.70
CA ALA A 19 0.30 7.37 4.42
C ALA A 19 1.03 8.09 3.27
N LEU A 20 1.50 9.33 3.48
CA LEU A 20 2.22 10.10 2.47
C LEU A 20 3.58 9.45 2.15
N TYR A 21 4.26 8.92 3.16
CA TYR A 21 5.50 8.16 2.98
C TYR A 21 5.29 6.94 2.07
N TYR A 22 4.24 6.15 2.30
CA TYR A 22 3.95 4.98 1.46
C TYR A 22 3.56 5.35 0.03
N VAL A 23 2.78 6.42 -0.16
CA VAL A 23 2.42 6.92 -1.50
C VAL A 23 3.66 7.37 -2.26
N GLN A 24 4.56 8.13 -1.63
CA GLN A 24 5.81 8.54 -2.26
C GLN A 24 6.72 7.34 -2.56
N LYS A 25 6.81 6.37 -1.65
CA LYS A 25 7.57 5.14 -1.86
C LYS A 25 7.04 4.34 -3.05
N ALA A 26 5.72 4.20 -3.17
CA ALA A 26 5.09 3.51 -4.31
C ALA A 26 5.36 4.23 -5.63
N LYS A 27 5.30 5.58 -5.64
CA LYS A 27 5.60 6.40 -6.81
C LYS A 27 7.05 6.22 -7.28
N ILE A 28 8.02 6.25 -6.37
CA ILE A 28 9.44 6.03 -6.68
C ILE A 28 9.66 4.62 -7.24
N ILE A 29 9.02 3.60 -6.67
CA ILE A 29 9.11 2.21 -7.18
C ILE A 29 8.57 2.13 -8.62
N ALA A 30 7.43 2.76 -8.91
CA ALA A 30 6.85 2.78 -10.26
C ALA A 30 7.75 3.52 -11.28
N GLU A 31 8.37 4.63 -10.88
CA GLU A 31 9.33 5.36 -11.73
C GLU A 31 10.59 4.52 -12.00
N ILE A 32 11.12 3.81 -11.00
CA ILE A 32 12.24 2.87 -11.18
C ILE A 32 11.85 1.76 -12.15
N GLU A 33 10.66 1.19 -12.01
CA GLU A 33 10.18 0.12 -12.88
C GLU A 33 10.01 0.55 -14.34
N LEU A 34 9.46 1.75 -14.56
CA LEU A 34 9.16 2.26 -15.89
C LEU A 34 10.42 2.71 -16.64
N PHE A 35 11.35 3.36 -15.95
CA PHE A 35 12.50 4.04 -16.59
C PHE A 35 13.84 3.34 -16.42
N TYR A 36 14.02 2.53 -15.38
CA TYR A 36 15.35 2.02 -15.00
C TYR A 36 15.49 0.49 -15.04
N LEU A 37 14.41 -0.27 -15.30
CA LEU A 37 14.44 -1.74 -15.36
C LEU A 37 14.21 -2.31 -16.76
N LEU A 38 15.13 -3.18 -17.18
CA LEU A 38 15.00 -3.97 -18.41
C LEU A 38 13.89 -5.03 -18.26
N PRO A 39 13.25 -5.46 -19.37
CA PRO A 39 12.11 -6.40 -19.33
C PRO A 39 12.38 -7.74 -18.64
N HIS A 40 13.64 -8.16 -18.51
CA HIS A 40 14.02 -9.38 -17.81
C HIS A 40 14.23 -9.15 -16.29
N GLN A 41 14.68 -7.96 -15.88
CA GLN A 41 14.85 -7.59 -14.47
C GLN A 41 13.49 -7.43 -13.77
N ARG A 42 12.47 -6.92 -14.48
CA ARG A 42 11.09 -6.85 -13.96
C ARG A 42 10.48 -8.22 -13.65
N ARG A 43 11.00 -9.30 -14.24
CA ARG A 43 10.52 -10.67 -13.98
C ARG A 43 11.24 -11.32 -12.80
N TRP A 44 12.24 -10.66 -12.21
CA TRP A 44 12.93 -11.16 -11.02
C TRP A 44 12.10 -10.89 -9.78
N ARG A 45 11.32 -11.90 -9.38
CA ARG A 45 10.48 -11.88 -8.18
C ARG A 45 11.23 -11.56 -6.89
N SER A 46 12.54 -11.78 -6.85
CA SER A 46 13.41 -11.43 -5.72
C SER A 46 13.65 -9.93 -5.58
N TRP A 47 13.60 -9.18 -6.68
CA TRP A 47 13.85 -7.73 -6.70
C TRP A 47 12.55 -6.93 -6.79
N PHE A 48 11.55 -7.43 -7.52
CA PHE A 48 10.21 -6.87 -7.60
C PHE A 48 9.19 -7.93 -7.19
N PRO A 49 8.71 -7.92 -5.94
CA PRO A 49 7.69 -8.86 -5.51
C PRO A 49 6.39 -8.54 -6.23
N GLU A 50 5.74 -9.58 -6.75
CA GLU A 50 4.43 -9.48 -7.40
C GLU A 50 3.34 -9.04 -6.41
N VAL A 51 3.56 -9.28 -5.11
CA VAL A 51 2.65 -8.90 -4.02
C VAL A 51 3.46 -8.25 -2.89
N ILE A 52 3.02 -7.08 -2.45
CA ILE A 52 3.60 -6.38 -1.29
C ILE A 52 2.77 -6.73 -0.05
N TYR A 53 3.42 -7.31 0.95
CA TYR A 53 2.78 -7.61 2.24
C TYR A 53 2.88 -6.41 3.17
N TYR A 54 1.76 -6.01 3.79
CA TYR A 54 1.72 -5.00 4.84
C TYR A 54 1.08 -5.57 6.09
N SER A 55 1.76 -5.42 7.23
CA SER A 55 1.21 -5.77 8.54
C SER A 55 0.39 -4.59 9.07
N VAL A 56 -0.90 -4.81 9.29
CA VAL A 56 -1.80 -3.82 9.90
C VAL A 56 -2.50 -4.44 11.10
N SER A 57 -2.82 -3.63 12.12
CA SER A 57 -3.64 -4.11 13.22
C SER A 57 -5.07 -4.42 12.75
N VAL A 58 -5.68 -5.46 13.33
CA VAL A 58 -7.05 -5.89 13.01
C VAL A 58 -8.04 -4.75 13.19
N GLU A 59 -7.89 -3.95 14.25
CA GLU A 59 -8.76 -2.80 14.52
C GLU A 59 -8.67 -1.73 13.43
N LYS A 60 -7.45 -1.36 13.01
CA LYS A 60 -7.25 -0.40 11.92
C LYS A 60 -7.86 -0.93 10.61
N ALA A 61 -7.61 -2.19 10.27
CA ALA A 61 -8.19 -2.81 9.07
C ALA A 61 -9.73 -2.76 9.08
N ARG A 62 -10.36 -3.12 10.20
CA ARG A 62 -11.83 -3.07 10.37
C ARG A 62 -12.39 -1.65 10.24
N LYS A 63 -11.65 -0.63 10.68
CA LYS A 63 -12.05 0.78 10.55
C LYS A 63 -12.02 1.22 9.08
N TYR A 64 -10.89 0.99 8.40
CA TYR A 64 -10.72 1.34 6.99
C TYR A 64 -11.77 0.67 6.10
N ILE A 65 -12.01 -0.63 6.26
CA ILE A 65 -13.01 -1.34 5.44
C ILE A 65 -14.41 -0.75 5.65
N ARG A 66 -14.79 -0.39 6.88
CA ARG A 66 -16.08 0.26 7.15
C ARG A 66 -16.19 1.65 6.51
N GLU A 67 -15.10 2.42 6.48
CA GLU A 67 -15.05 3.72 5.80
C GLU A 67 -15.19 3.56 4.28
N GLU A 68 -14.44 2.63 3.67
CA GLU A 68 -14.51 2.33 2.23
C GLU A 68 -15.88 1.80 1.78
N ILE A 69 -16.57 1.02 2.62
CA ILE A 69 -17.95 0.58 2.36
C ILE A 69 -18.91 1.77 2.39
N LYS A 70 -18.78 2.67 3.38
CA LYS A 70 -19.62 3.88 3.48
C LYS A 70 -19.43 4.82 2.29
N GLU A 71 -18.20 4.96 1.80
CA GLU A 71 -17.87 5.78 0.63
C GLU A 71 -18.25 5.11 -0.70
N GLY A 72 -18.71 3.85 -0.69
CA GLY A 72 -19.08 3.11 -1.90
C GLY A 72 -17.89 2.70 -2.77
N LYS A 73 -16.66 2.88 -2.29
CA LYS A 73 -15.41 2.49 -2.98
C LYS A 73 -15.16 0.99 -2.90
N TRP A 74 -15.68 0.32 -1.88
CA TRP A 74 -15.61 -1.14 -1.74
C TRP A 74 -16.58 -1.86 -2.69
N LYS A 75 -16.27 -1.86 -3.99
CA LYS A 75 -17.07 -2.57 -5.02
C LYS A 75 -16.87 -4.08 -4.92
N LYS A 76 -17.94 -4.87 -4.99
CA LYS A 76 -17.86 -6.35 -4.92
C LYS A 76 -17.20 -6.97 -6.16
N ASP A 77 -17.26 -6.28 -7.31
CA ASP A 77 -16.80 -6.82 -8.59
C ASP A 77 -15.26 -6.87 -8.72
N ASP A 78 -14.55 -5.98 -8.03
CA ASP A 78 -13.08 -5.99 -8.01
C ASP A 78 -12.57 -7.02 -7.01
N TRP A 79 -12.06 -8.15 -7.52
CA TRP A 79 -11.43 -9.23 -6.77
C TRP A 79 -12.29 -9.82 -5.62
N PRO A 80 -13.46 -10.40 -5.96
CA PRO A 80 -14.46 -10.87 -5.00
C PRO A 80 -13.91 -11.92 -4.02
N GLU A 81 -13.11 -12.87 -4.52
CA GLU A 81 -12.55 -13.96 -3.72
C GLU A 81 -11.65 -13.46 -2.58
N MET A 82 -10.77 -12.50 -2.87
CA MET A 82 -9.84 -11.95 -1.88
C MET A 82 -10.57 -11.09 -0.85
N LYS A 83 -11.54 -10.29 -1.30
CA LYS A 83 -12.37 -9.47 -0.41
C LYS A 83 -13.17 -10.34 0.57
N HIS A 84 -13.78 -11.41 0.10
CA HIS A 84 -14.48 -12.36 0.97
C HIS A 84 -13.54 -13.01 2.00
N LYS A 85 -12.35 -13.43 1.55
CA LYS A 85 -11.32 -14.00 2.45
C LYS A 85 -10.86 -13.01 3.51
N ILE A 86 -10.67 -11.74 3.16
CA ILE A 86 -10.30 -10.66 4.10
C ILE A 86 -11.40 -10.45 5.14
N LEU A 87 -12.67 -10.37 4.72
CA LEU A 87 -13.79 -10.16 5.64
C LEU A 87 -13.95 -11.32 6.62
N LYS A 88 -13.80 -12.56 6.14
CA LYS A 88 -13.82 -13.75 6.97
C LYS A 88 -12.69 -13.77 7.99
N LEU A 89 -11.47 -13.41 7.57
CA LEU A 89 -10.31 -13.27 8.46
C LEU A 89 -10.51 -12.18 9.52
N LEU A 90 -11.23 -11.12 9.18
CA LEU A 90 -11.51 -10.00 10.08
C LEU A 90 -12.81 -10.18 10.88
N SER A 91 -13.53 -11.30 10.72
CA SER A 91 -14.85 -11.55 11.32
C SER A 91 -15.85 -10.42 11.02
N MET A 92 -15.89 -10.00 9.76
CA MET A 92 -16.76 -8.94 9.24
C MET A 92 -17.80 -9.48 8.25
N ASP A 93 -18.06 -10.79 8.27
CA ASP A 93 -18.94 -11.47 7.32
C ASP A 93 -20.37 -10.88 7.29
N ASP A 94 -20.83 -10.31 8.41
CA ASP A 94 -22.17 -9.73 8.56
C ASP A 94 -22.32 -8.29 8.00
N THR A 95 -21.22 -7.67 7.55
CA THR A 95 -21.22 -6.24 7.14
C THR A 95 -21.49 -6.01 5.64
N ILE A 96 -21.84 -7.06 4.89
CA ILE A 96 -21.88 -7.09 3.42
C ILE A 96 -23.20 -7.61 2.86
#